data_AF-A0A534Q3T7-F1
#
_entry.id   AF-A0A534Q3T7-F1
#
_cell.length_a   1.000
_cell.length_b   1.000
_cell.length_c   1.000
_cell.angle_alpha   90.00
_cell.angle_beta   90.00
_cell.angle_gamma   90.00
#
_symmetry.space_group_name_H-M   'P 1'
#
loop_
_entity.id
_entity.type
_entity.pdbx_description
1 polymer ?
#
loop_
_entity_poly.entity_id
_entity_poly.type
_entity_poly.pdbx_seq_one_letter_code
_entity_poly.pdbx_strand_id
1 'polypeptide(L)'
;MTTEPAALATEPLEEAPIGGTPAGRAANAALRCFSKAARAFTLYDSQNEAVRRFLHEYRDAIAAFLTTHGALDLEVRQFELALKGEVVHAEKDREKSLAYRLYRDGIRRLVIQPAASWEEQLKLLEVLSVRFIGVRQQEEDVVTLLTRAAFRSIQFSAAAGLVAEKDEEAAPARRKAAGRTFAPDFDAPAPPLFPPRIFGCFPIPRLALQEFEAEESADTLPGNAVRMVRELLDDANQVRDFLLAELDVKHLRDLAKVVAGQHGKAGAVLGPSLKPLAAPYTLQKLLATVPKGEEPPDSLVELLDLLARYGADLLDPLLDRIAAAGVDPALNTLARRAAQGRKDRILARLSTAEPPLTDVLLTFLEPGAQQEAAKKLLASEHAGAQLAAVKMFDEPYAAGPLIEALQSQHAEVRIAAAEALARHQEKKAFGDIRDLVTTIETGGLEAREAEAMGAALGALDPKEAFELFTGWLHPPQSGLLSKLVAKKPKRMLLWTAAAGLIQVPGEPTLALLREIGAQAAADEELKKHSLKSIALWRRRGAQPHG
;
A
#
# COMPACT_ATOMS: atom_id res chain seq x y z
N MET A 1 -45.53 -1.05 3.88
CA MET A 1 -44.90 -1.51 5.13
C MET A 1 -43.97 -2.65 4.78
N THR A 2 -42.72 -2.29 4.48
CA THR A 2 -41.63 -3.16 4.07
C THR A 2 -40.82 -3.53 5.30
N THR A 3 -40.76 -4.82 5.62
CA THR A 3 -39.94 -5.38 6.69
C THR A 3 -38.52 -5.59 6.20
N GLU A 4 -37.57 -4.86 6.80
CA GLU A 4 -36.13 -5.09 6.71
C GLU A 4 -35.72 -6.39 7.45
N PRO A 5 -34.71 -7.13 6.97
CA PRO A 5 -34.14 -8.25 7.70
C PRO A 5 -33.12 -7.74 8.73
N ALA A 6 -33.30 -8.17 9.98
CA ALA A 6 -32.47 -7.84 11.13
C ALA A 6 -31.02 -8.34 10.95
N ALA A 7 -30.08 -7.41 11.09
CA ALA A 7 -28.65 -7.69 11.18
C ALA A 7 -28.34 -8.48 12.46
N LEU A 8 -27.60 -9.58 12.31
CA LEU A 8 -27.00 -10.34 13.41
C LEU A 8 -25.95 -9.48 14.11
N ALA A 9 -26.37 -8.84 15.20
CA ALA A 9 -25.47 -8.24 16.18
C ALA A 9 -24.69 -9.37 16.86
N THR A 10 -23.38 -9.40 16.65
CA THR A 10 -22.44 -10.21 17.42
C THR A 10 -22.21 -9.47 18.75
N GLU A 11 -23.01 -9.81 19.76
CA GLU A 11 -22.75 -9.36 21.13
C GLU A 11 -21.44 -9.98 21.64
N PRO A 12 -20.54 -9.21 22.25
CA PRO A 12 -19.36 -9.76 22.90
C PRO A 12 -19.78 -10.48 24.18
N LEU A 13 -19.46 -11.77 24.27
CA LEU A 13 -19.66 -12.58 25.48
C LEU A 13 -18.91 -11.94 26.66
N GLU A 14 -19.64 -11.33 27.59
CA GLU A 14 -19.15 -10.98 28.92
C GLU A 14 -18.96 -12.26 29.75
N GLU A 15 -17.72 -12.73 29.86
CA GLU A 15 -17.34 -13.84 30.72
C GLU A 15 -16.92 -13.36 32.12
N ALA A 16 -17.32 -14.15 33.14
CA ALA A 16 -17.29 -13.93 34.59
C ALA A 16 -16.02 -13.25 35.18
N PRO A 17 -16.13 -12.59 36.36
CA PRO A 17 -14.98 -12.00 37.05
C PRO A 17 -14.05 -13.09 37.58
N ILE A 18 -12.99 -13.36 36.82
CA ILE A 18 -11.89 -14.25 37.19
C ILE A 18 -10.90 -13.44 38.05
N GLY A 19 -10.60 -13.92 39.26
CA GLY A 19 -9.80 -13.20 40.26
C GLY A 19 -10.63 -12.49 41.35
N GLY A 20 -10.89 -13.17 42.47
CA GLY A 20 -11.50 -12.61 43.67
C GLY A 20 -10.58 -11.69 44.48
N THR A 21 -9.26 -11.85 44.42
CA THR A 21 -8.28 -11.01 45.14
C THR A 21 -7.81 -9.81 44.29
N PRO A 22 -7.32 -8.71 44.90
CA PRO A 22 -6.71 -7.61 44.15
C PRO A 22 -5.55 -8.06 43.24
N ALA A 23 -4.72 -9.00 43.74
CA ALA A 23 -3.65 -9.60 42.96
C ALA A 23 -4.20 -10.45 41.80
N GLY A 24 -5.24 -11.26 42.04
CA GLY A 24 -5.89 -12.05 41.01
C GLY A 24 -6.47 -11.21 39.87
N ARG A 25 -7.13 -10.09 40.19
CA ARG A 25 -7.64 -9.14 39.18
C ARG A 25 -6.53 -8.46 38.38
N ALA A 26 -5.45 -8.04 39.05
CA ALA A 26 -4.31 -7.43 38.38
C ALA A 26 -3.59 -8.44 37.45
N ALA A 27 -3.46 -9.70 37.88
CA ALA A 27 -2.93 -10.78 37.06
C ALA A 27 -3.84 -11.08 35.86
N ASN A 28 -5.17 -11.12 36.06
CA ASN A 28 -6.13 -11.29 34.97
C ASN A 28 -6.01 -10.17 33.93
N ALA A 29 -5.91 -8.92 34.37
CA ALA A 29 -5.71 -7.77 33.49
C ALA A 29 -4.42 -7.90 32.66
N ALA A 30 -3.31 -8.23 33.32
CA ALA A 30 -2.03 -8.44 32.66
C ALA A 30 -2.08 -9.58 31.62
N LEU A 31 -2.69 -10.72 31.96
CA LEU A 31 -2.86 -11.87 31.06
C LEU A 31 -3.81 -11.60 29.90
N ARG A 32 -4.83 -10.77 30.09
CA ARG A 32 -5.71 -10.30 29.02
C ARG A 32 -4.97 -9.38 28.05
N CYS A 33 -4.21 -8.41 28.56
CA CYS A 33 -3.37 -7.55 27.73
C CYS A 33 -2.31 -8.37 26.98
N PHE A 34 -1.67 -9.35 27.64
CA PHE A 34 -0.76 -10.28 26.99
C PHE A 34 -1.43 -11.04 25.84
N SER A 35 -2.61 -11.63 26.08
CA SER A 35 -3.32 -12.42 25.07
C SER A 35 -3.75 -11.56 23.87
N LYS A 36 -4.18 -10.31 24.12
CA LYS A 36 -4.50 -9.35 23.06
C LYS A 36 -3.25 -8.95 22.27
N ALA A 37 -2.16 -8.62 22.96
CA ALA A 37 -0.90 -8.26 22.34
C ALA A 37 -0.35 -9.41 21.49
N ALA A 38 -0.36 -10.65 22.00
CA ALA A 38 0.13 -11.82 21.29
C ALA A 38 -0.67 -12.12 20.01
N ARG A 39 -2.00 -11.96 20.04
CA ARG A 39 -2.87 -12.07 18.84
C ARG A 39 -2.64 -10.94 17.86
N ALA A 40 -2.50 -9.70 18.35
CA ALA A 40 -2.27 -8.55 17.47
C ALA A 40 -0.89 -8.59 16.82
N PHE A 41 0.12 -9.12 17.54
CA PHE A 41 1.50 -9.27 17.08
C PHE A 41 1.63 -10.23 15.89
N THR A 42 0.72 -11.20 15.74
CA THR A 42 0.67 -12.10 14.58
C THR A 42 -0.20 -11.59 13.43
N LEU A 43 -1.19 -10.73 13.73
CA LEU A 43 -2.21 -10.28 12.77
C LEU A 43 -1.90 -8.93 12.10
N TYR A 44 -1.09 -8.08 12.72
CA TYR A 44 -0.86 -6.70 12.30
C TYR A 44 0.64 -6.35 12.29
N ASP A 45 1.04 -5.43 11.42
CA ASP A 45 2.42 -4.93 11.36
C ASP A 45 2.82 -4.20 12.66
N SER A 46 4.10 -4.28 13.02
CA SER A 46 4.73 -3.61 14.16
C SER A 46 4.62 -2.07 14.13
N GLN A 47 4.34 -1.49 12.95
CA GLN A 47 4.09 -0.05 12.78
C GLN A 47 2.63 0.35 12.98
N ASN A 48 1.70 -0.61 13.11
CA ASN A 48 0.30 -0.34 13.36
C ASN A 48 0.12 0.29 14.76
N GLU A 49 -0.53 1.45 14.82
CA GLU A 49 -0.81 2.18 16.05
C GLU A 49 -1.56 1.32 17.08
N ALA A 50 -2.41 0.39 16.62
CA ALA A 50 -3.12 -0.56 17.48
C ALA A 50 -2.16 -1.56 18.16
N VAL A 51 -1.16 -2.09 17.44
CA VAL A 51 -0.16 -3.02 18.01
C VAL A 51 0.70 -2.30 19.03
N ARG A 52 1.17 -1.08 18.71
CA ARG A 52 1.93 -0.25 19.65
C ARG A 52 1.15 0.01 20.92
N ARG A 53 -0.14 0.36 20.79
CA ARG A 53 -1.04 0.54 21.92
C ARG A 53 -1.19 -0.75 22.75
N PHE A 54 -1.42 -1.92 22.13
CA PHE A 54 -1.53 -3.18 22.88
C PHE A 54 -0.23 -3.59 23.58
N LEU A 55 0.93 -3.32 22.97
CA LEU A 55 2.23 -3.55 23.60
C LEU A 55 2.44 -2.62 24.80
N HIS A 56 2.04 -1.35 24.69
CA HIS A 56 2.06 -0.41 25.82
C HIS A 56 1.12 -0.86 26.94
N GLU A 57 -0.13 -1.22 26.63
CA GLU A 57 -1.10 -1.72 27.61
C GLU A 57 -0.58 -3.00 28.31
N TYR A 58 0.05 -3.91 27.57
CA TYR A 58 0.68 -5.12 28.12
C TYR A 58 1.84 -4.77 29.07
N ARG A 59 2.78 -3.93 28.63
CA ARG A 59 3.91 -3.48 29.44
C ARG A 59 3.44 -2.87 30.75
N ASP A 60 2.50 -1.94 30.66
CA ASP A 60 2.06 -1.15 31.80
C ASP A 60 1.27 -2.04 32.79
N ALA A 61 0.46 -3.01 32.30
CA ALA A 61 -0.26 -3.95 33.15
C ALA A 61 0.67 -4.93 33.88
N ILE A 62 1.70 -5.47 33.21
CA ILE A 62 2.71 -6.33 33.85
C ILE A 62 3.54 -5.54 34.85
N ALA A 63 4.01 -4.35 34.49
CA ALA A 63 4.79 -3.50 35.38
C ALA A 63 4.01 -3.14 36.65
N ALA A 64 2.72 -2.78 36.50
CA ALA A 64 1.83 -2.49 37.62
C ALA A 64 1.65 -3.71 38.54
N PHE A 65 1.46 -4.91 37.97
CA PHE A 65 1.36 -6.14 38.75
C PHE A 65 2.67 -6.42 39.50
N LEU A 66 3.81 -6.44 38.81
CA LEU A 66 5.10 -6.81 39.39
C LEU A 66 5.55 -5.85 40.50
N THR A 67 5.27 -4.55 40.34
CA THR A 67 5.58 -3.52 41.34
C THR A 67 4.73 -3.66 42.60
N THR A 68 3.44 -4.01 42.44
CA THR A 68 2.47 -4.00 43.55
C THR A 68 2.39 -5.35 44.28
N HIS A 69 2.52 -6.45 43.55
CA HIS A 69 2.23 -7.80 44.04
C HIS A 69 3.45 -8.75 43.99
N GLY A 70 4.58 -8.30 43.45
CA GLY A 70 5.80 -9.10 43.33
C GLY A 70 5.78 -10.04 42.13
N ALA A 71 6.48 -11.17 42.22
CA ALA A 71 6.60 -12.12 41.11
C ALA A 71 5.23 -12.66 40.64
N LEU A 72 5.01 -12.69 39.33
CA LEU A 72 3.83 -13.30 38.71
C LEU A 72 4.09 -14.79 38.52
N ASP A 73 3.62 -15.58 39.49
CA ASP A 73 3.86 -17.02 39.57
C ASP A 73 2.61 -17.81 39.16
N LEU A 74 2.61 -18.27 37.91
CA LEU A 74 1.47 -18.89 37.26
C LEU A 74 1.63 -20.41 37.25
N GLU A 75 0.69 -21.09 37.88
CA GLU A 75 0.45 -22.52 37.71
C GLU A 75 -0.34 -22.73 36.41
N VAL A 76 0.15 -23.61 35.55
CA VAL A 76 -0.46 -23.90 34.25
C VAL A 76 -1.28 -25.19 34.35
N ARG A 77 -2.59 -25.07 34.13
CA ARG A 77 -3.54 -26.18 34.01
C ARG A 77 -4.05 -26.27 32.57
N GLN A 78 -4.81 -27.33 32.27
CA GLN A 78 -5.23 -27.64 30.90
C GLN A 78 -5.98 -26.49 30.19
N PHE A 79 -6.83 -25.72 30.88
CA PHE A 79 -7.53 -24.57 30.29
C PHE A 79 -7.49 -23.32 31.17
N GLU A 80 -6.70 -23.35 32.23
CA GLU A 80 -6.68 -22.33 33.27
C GLU A 80 -5.24 -21.98 33.68
N LEU A 81 -5.00 -20.71 33.99
CA LEU A 81 -3.81 -20.25 34.71
C LEU A 81 -4.23 -19.84 36.11
N ALA A 82 -3.51 -20.32 37.12
CA ALA A 82 -3.77 -20.00 38.51
C ALA A 82 -2.59 -19.27 39.16
N LEU A 83 -2.87 -18.20 39.89
CA LEU A 83 -1.90 -17.48 40.73
C LEU A 83 -2.17 -17.86 42.17
N LYS A 84 -1.22 -18.51 42.85
CA LYS A 84 -1.39 -18.96 44.26
C LYS A 84 -2.69 -19.77 44.49
N GLY A 85 -3.06 -20.62 43.52
CA GLY A 85 -4.26 -21.45 43.56
C GLY A 85 -5.56 -20.75 43.11
N GLU A 86 -5.54 -19.44 42.88
CA GLU A 86 -6.66 -18.67 42.37
C GLU A 86 -6.63 -18.62 40.84
N VAL A 87 -7.71 -19.03 40.16
CA VAL A 87 -7.78 -18.95 38.69
C VAL A 87 -7.79 -17.47 38.28
N VAL A 88 -6.80 -17.09 37.45
CA VAL A 88 -6.59 -15.73 36.94
C VAL A 88 -6.77 -15.63 35.43
N HIS A 89 -6.82 -16.75 34.71
CA HIS A 89 -7.19 -16.81 33.30
C HIS A 89 -7.84 -18.16 33.01
N ALA A 90 -8.93 -18.16 32.27
CA ALA A 90 -9.59 -19.37 31.80
C ALA A 90 -10.08 -19.12 30.37
N GLU A 91 -9.85 -20.08 29.48
CA GLU A 91 -10.30 -20.02 28.09
C GLU A 91 -10.50 -21.46 27.61
N LYS A 92 -11.74 -21.81 27.26
CA LYS A 92 -12.12 -23.20 26.91
C LYS A 92 -11.88 -23.51 25.44
N ASP A 93 -11.80 -22.49 24.60
CA ASP A 93 -11.48 -22.66 23.19
C ASP A 93 -9.99 -23.02 23.03
N ARG A 94 -9.72 -24.24 22.54
CA ARG A 94 -8.37 -24.80 22.40
C ARG A 94 -7.45 -23.91 21.56
N GLU A 95 -7.97 -23.24 20.53
CA GLU A 95 -7.18 -22.39 19.64
C GLU A 95 -6.84 -21.04 20.28
N LYS A 96 -7.70 -20.58 21.18
CA LYS A 96 -7.57 -19.27 21.83
C LYS A 96 -6.87 -19.33 23.18
N SER A 97 -6.86 -20.49 23.83
CA SER A 97 -6.40 -20.70 25.20
C SER A 97 -4.89 -20.70 25.35
N LEU A 98 -4.36 -19.71 26.08
CA LEU A 98 -2.95 -19.65 26.43
C LEU A 98 -2.56 -20.80 27.36
N ALA A 99 -3.42 -21.13 28.32
CA ALA A 99 -3.21 -22.20 29.29
C ALA A 99 -3.07 -23.56 28.59
N TYR A 100 -3.97 -23.86 27.65
CA TYR A 100 -3.95 -25.12 26.91
C TYR A 100 -2.67 -25.29 26.10
N ARG A 101 -2.19 -24.24 25.44
CA ARG A 101 -0.93 -24.30 24.68
C ARG A 101 0.28 -24.58 25.56
N LEU A 102 0.41 -23.84 26.66
CA LEU A 102 1.49 -24.05 27.63
C LEU A 102 1.43 -25.48 28.21
N TYR A 103 0.23 -25.95 28.56
CA TYR A 103 0.02 -27.29 29.11
C TYR A 103 0.36 -28.40 28.11
N ARG A 104 -0.13 -28.29 26.86
CA ARG A 104 0.14 -29.23 25.76
C ARG A 104 1.64 -29.35 25.49
N ASP A 105 2.35 -28.24 25.50
CA ASP A 105 3.79 -28.20 25.26
C ASP A 105 4.61 -28.54 26.53
N GLY A 106 3.97 -29.08 27.57
CA GLY A 106 4.65 -29.63 28.75
C GLY A 106 4.97 -28.63 29.86
N ILE A 107 4.62 -27.34 29.70
CA ILE A 107 4.83 -26.32 30.73
C ILE A 107 3.79 -26.48 31.83
N ARG A 108 4.25 -26.45 33.08
CA ARG A 108 3.41 -26.59 34.28
C ARG A 108 3.47 -25.37 35.18
N ARG A 109 4.51 -24.55 35.05
CA ARG A 109 4.66 -23.30 35.81
C ARG A 109 5.43 -22.28 34.99
N LEU A 110 5.04 -21.01 35.08
CA LEU A 110 5.72 -19.87 34.48
C LEU A 110 5.80 -18.74 35.52
N VAL A 111 7.00 -18.24 35.79
CA VAL A 111 7.27 -17.22 36.80
C VAL A 111 7.97 -16.03 36.15
N ILE A 112 7.35 -14.85 36.22
CA ILE A 112 7.96 -13.58 35.79
C ILE A 112 8.40 -12.83 37.05
N GLN A 113 9.70 -12.64 37.22
CA GLN A 113 10.26 -11.91 38.36
C GLN A 113 10.13 -10.40 38.16
N PRO A 114 10.08 -9.59 39.25
CA PRO A 114 10.07 -8.13 39.14
C PRO A 114 11.27 -7.54 38.39
N ALA A 115 12.40 -8.26 38.35
CA ALA A 115 13.60 -7.89 37.60
C ALA A 115 13.52 -8.20 36.08
N ALA A 116 12.38 -8.69 35.58
CA ALA A 116 12.21 -9.00 34.16
C ALA A 116 12.22 -7.74 33.31
N SER A 117 13.22 -7.64 32.43
CA SER A 117 13.35 -6.48 31.53
C SER A 117 12.23 -6.46 30.49
N TRP A 118 11.99 -5.30 29.90
CA TRP A 118 11.03 -5.20 28.80
C TRP A 118 11.42 -6.04 27.59
N GLU A 119 12.73 -6.19 27.32
CA GLU A 119 13.23 -7.06 26.25
C GLU A 119 12.91 -8.53 26.52
N GLU A 120 13.05 -9.00 27.76
CA GLU A 120 12.66 -10.36 28.14
C GLU A 120 11.16 -10.58 28.02
N GLN A 121 10.34 -9.59 28.38
CA GLN A 121 8.88 -9.66 28.24
C GLN A 121 8.45 -9.69 26.76
N LEU A 122 9.10 -8.88 25.91
CA LEU A 122 8.88 -8.92 24.46
C LEU A 122 9.31 -10.26 23.85
N LYS A 123 10.44 -10.81 24.29
CA LYS A 123 10.93 -12.12 23.84
C LYS A 123 10.00 -13.25 24.27
N LEU A 124 9.42 -13.18 25.47
CA LEU A 124 8.39 -14.11 25.93
C LEU A 124 7.11 -13.98 25.08
N LEU A 125 6.69 -12.76 24.78
CA LEU A 125 5.55 -12.50 23.91
C LEU A 125 5.78 -13.07 22.52
N GLU A 126 6.97 -12.85 21.94
CA GLU A 126 7.39 -13.39 20.65
C GLU A 126 7.24 -14.92 20.64
N VAL A 127 7.91 -15.62 21.56
CA VAL A 127 7.88 -17.10 21.66
C VAL A 127 6.46 -17.65 21.76
N LEU A 128 5.60 -17.00 22.56
CA LEU A 128 4.22 -17.44 22.76
C LEU A 128 3.26 -16.98 21.66
N SER A 129 3.66 -15.99 20.84
CA SER A 129 2.87 -15.46 19.73
C SER A 129 2.95 -16.34 18.47
N VAL A 130 4.11 -16.97 18.20
CA VAL A 130 4.37 -17.78 17.00
C VAL A 130 3.28 -18.83 16.74
N ARG A 131 2.68 -19.38 17.80
CA ARG A 131 1.67 -20.45 17.75
C ARG A 131 0.21 -20.02 17.88
N PHE A 132 -0.11 -18.73 17.73
CA PHE A 132 -1.52 -18.30 17.72
C PHE A 132 -2.28 -18.62 16.42
N ILE A 133 -1.61 -19.14 15.38
CA ILE A 133 -2.20 -19.52 14.09
C ILE A 133 -1.82 -20.97 13.74
N GLY A 134 -2.64 -21.93 14.17
CA GLY A 134 -2.56 -23.34 13.73
C GLY A 134 -1.54 -24.22 14.47
N VAL A 135 -1.81 -25.53 14.49
CA VAL A 135 -0.95 -26.56 15.07
C VAL A 135 0.06 -27.00 14.00
N ARG A 136 1.25 -26.39 13.98
CA ARG A 136 2.35 -26.87 13.12
C ARG A 136 3.11 -27.99 13.85
N GLN A 137 3.17 -29.18 13.25
CA GLN A 137 3.90 -30.34 13.81
C GLN A 137 5.43 -30.21 13.71
N GLN A 138 5.95 -29.24 12.94
CA GLN A 138 7.38 -29.04 12.67
C GLN A 138 8.03 -27.88 13.45
N GLU A 139 7.29 -27.19 14.31
CA GLU A 139 7.89 -26.13 15.14
C GLU A 139 8.53 -26.74 16.41
N GLU A 140 9.68 -26.20 16.82
CA GLU A 140 10.25 -26.43 18.16
C GLU A 140 9.15 -26.20 19.22
N ASP A 141 8.99 -27.12 20.17
CA ASP A 141 7.98 -26.97 21.22
C ASP A 141 8.25 -25.71 22.08
N VAL A 142 7.22 -25.17 22.74
CA VAL A 142 7.38 -23.94 23.55
C VAL A 142 8.43 -24.13 24.64
N VAL A 143 8.59 -25.35 25.17
CA VAL A 143 9.67 -25.69 26.12
C VAL A 143 11.06 -25.44 25.50
N THR A 144 11.30 -25.89 24.28
CA THR A 144 12.56 -25.68 23.56
C THR A 144 12.79 -24.19 23.28
N LEU A 145 11.77 -23.49 22.78
CA LEU A 145 11.87 -22.06 22.49
C LEU A 145 12.15 -21.22 23.75
N LEU A 146 11.46 -21.50 24.86
CA LEU A 146 11.73 -20.83 26.14
C LEU A 146 13.11 -21.18 26.71
N THR A 147 13.57 -22.43 26.52
CA THR A 147 14.93 -22.85 26.92
C THR A 147 15.98 -22.07 26.14
N ARG A 148 15.82 -21.96 24.82
CA ARG A 148 16.74 -21.25 23.92
C ARG A 148 16.75 -19.74 24.16
N ALA A 149 15.62 -19.17 24.59
CA ALA A 149 15.51 -17.75 24.90
C ALA A 149 16.38 -17.31 26.10
N ALA A 150 16.86 -18.25 26.92
CA ALA A 150 17.85 -18.02 27.99
C ALA A 150 17.52 -16.82 28.89
N PHE A 151 16.28 -16.73 29.35
CA PHE A 151 15.81 -15.67 30.24
C PHE A 151 16.59 -15.64 31.57
N ARG A 152 16.89 -14.43 32.05
CA ARG A 152 17.51 -14.18 33.35
C ARG A 152 16.47 -14.10 34.47
N SER A 153 15.35 -13.44 34.18
CA SER A 153 14.32 -13.09 35.17
C SER A 153 12.96 -13.75 34.92
N ILE A 154 12.86 -14.62 33.91
CA ILE A 154 11.66 -15.42 33.62
C ILE A 154 12.05 -16.90 33.76
N GLN A 155 11.30 -17.63 34.58
CA GLN A 155 11.56 -19.03 34.89
C GLN A 155 10.34 -19.88 34.51
N PHE A 156 10.56 -21.11 34.07
CA PHE A 156 9.48 -22.04 33.81
C PHE A 156 9.87 -23.45 34.27
N SER A 157 8.87 -24.28 34.53
CA SER A 157 9.07 -25.72 34.81
C SER A 157 8.26 -26.57 33.85
N ALA A 158 8.90 -27.57 33.25
CA ALA A 158 8.25 -28.56 32.39
C ALA A 158 8.08 -29.90 33.13
N ALA A 159 7.06 -30.68 32.77
CA ALA A 159 6.91 -32.05 33.28
C ALA A 159 7.95 -32.98 32.62
N ALA A 160 8.70 -33.74 33.42
CA ALA A 160 9.63 -34.75 32.91
C ALA A 160 8.85 -35.99 32.45
N GLY A 161 9.00 -36.35 31.17
CA GLY A 161 8.48 -37.59 30.61
C GLY A 161 7.28 -37.38 29.71
N LEU A 162 7.50 -37.48 28.40
CA LEU A 162 6.46 -37.66 27.39
C LEU A 162 5.76 -39.00 27.64
N VAL A 163 4.63 -38.98 28.33
CA VAL A 163 3.59 -39.99 28.13
C VAL A 163 2.69 -39.39 27.06
N ALA A 164 2.64 -40.03 25.89
CA ALA A 164 1.61 -39.75 24.91
C ALA A 164 0.25 -40.02 25.58
N GLU A 165 -0.42 -38.95 25.99
CA GLU A 165 -1.84 -39.03 26.36
C GLU A 165 -2.57 -39.47 25.09
N LYS A 166 -3.06 -40.72 25.10
CA LYS A 166 -4.10 -41.15 24.18
C LYS A 166 -5.26 -40.19 24.38
N ASP A 167 -5.62 -39.46 23.34
CA ASP A 167 -6.86 -38.71 23.28
C ASP A 167 -8.01 -39.65 23.67
N GLU A 168 -8.59 -39.44 24.86
CA GLU A 168 -9.96 -39.87 25.12
C GLU A 168 -10.86 -38.94 24.31
N GLU A 169 -11.11 -39.36 23.09
CA GLU A 169 -12.08 -38.79 22.18
C GLU A 169 -13.45 -38.80 22.85
N ALA A 170 -14.00 -37.61 23.09
CA ALA A 170 -15.38 -37.43 23.51
C ALA A 170 -16.28 -38.19 22.54
N ALA A 171 -17.09 -39.12 23.09
CA ALA A 171 -17.95 -40.01 22.34
C ALA A 171 -18.74 -39.28 21.23
N PRO A 172 -18.68 -39.73 19.97
CA PRO A 172 -19.47 -39.13 18.91
C PRO A 172 -20.95 -39.36 19.21
N ALA A 173 -21.75 -38.32 19.02
CA ALA A 173 -23.21 -38.40 19.06
C ALA A 173 -23.68 -39.60 18.24
N ARG A 174 -24.46 -40.49 18.87
CA ARG A 174 -25.05 -41.70 18.28
C ARG A 174 -25.67 -41.38 16.91
N ARG A 175 -24.94 -41.66 15.83
CA ARG A 175 -25.53 -41.83 14.51
C ARG A 175 -26.45 -43.05 14.60
N LYS A 176 -27.74 -42.88 14.29
CA LYS A 176 -28.68 -44.01 14.16
C LYS A 176 -28.04 -45.02 13.19
N ALA A 177 -27.78 -46.21 13.69
CA ALA A 177 -27.21 -47.30 12.92
C ALA A 177 -28.16 -47.65 11.77
N ALA A 178 -27.84 -47.22 10.56
CA ALA A 178 -28.29 -47.91 9.37
C ALA A 178 -27.68 -49.31 9.43
N GLY A 179 -28.53 -50.34 9.40
CA GLY A 179 -28.11 -51.72 9.57
C GLY A 179 -26.96 -52.07 8.63
N ARG A 180 -25.78 -52.34 9.20
CA ARG A 180 -24.68 -52.95 8.47
C ARG A 180 -25.08 -54.39 8.19
N THR A 181 -25.37 -54.71 6.95
CA THR A 181 -25.43 -56.10 6.48
C THR A 181 -24.00 -56.64 6.55
N PHE A 182 -23.76 -57.56 7.48
CA PHE A 182 -22.52 -58.32 7.51
C PHE A 182 -22.43 -59.18 6.25
N ALA A 183 -21.20 -59.35 5.74
CA ALA A 183 -20.95 -60.28 4.65
C ALA A 183 -21.39 -61.69 5.08
N PRO A 184 -21.94 -62.52 4.17
CA PRO A 184 -22.53 -63.83 4.49
C PRO A 184 -21.52 -64.85 5.08
N ASP A 185 -20.23 -64.51 5.09
CA ASP A 185 -19.10 -65.28 5.61
C ASP A 185 -18.50 -64.67 6.90
N PHE A 186 -19.18 -63.75 7.57
CA PHE A 186 -18.69 -63.15 8.83
C PHE A 186 -18.45 -64.19 9.95
N ASP A 187 -19.21 -65.29 9.93
CA ASP A 187 -19.05 -66.43 10.84
C ASP A 187 -18.12 -67.54 10.29
N ALA A 188 -17.43 -67.30 9.16
CA ALA A 188 -16.43 -68.22 8.69
C ALA A 188 -15.25 -68.29 9.69
N PRO A 189 -14.66 -69.48 9.91
CA PRO A 189 -13.49 -69.60 10.77
C PRO A 189 -12.40 -68.65 10.26
N ALA A 190 -11.80 -67.91 11.19
CA ALA A 190 -10.74 -66.96 10.87
C ALA A 190 -9.68 -67.65 9.99
N PRO A 191 -9.25 -67.02 8.89
CA PRO A 191 -8.21 -67.59 8.05
C PRO A 191 -6.99 -67.91 8.91
N PRO A 192 -6.26 -69.00 8.62
CA PRO A 192 -5.14 -69.42 9.43
C PRO A 192 -4.16 -68.25 9.58
N LEU A 193 -3.93 -67.82 10.81
CA LEU A 193 -2.93 -66.81 11.11
C LEU A 193 -1.59 -67.37 10.66
N PHE A 194 -1.04 -66.79 9.59
CA PHE A 194 0.32 -67.10 9.20
C PHE A 194 1.22 -66.87 10.42
N PRO A 195 2.20 -67.75 10.68
CA PRO A 195 3.15 -67.53 11.77
C PRO A 195 3.73 -66.11 11.62
N PRO A 196 3.91 -65.36 12.72
CA PRO A 196 4.37 -63.98 12.66
C PRO A 196 5.64 -63.95 11.81
N ARG A 197 5.59 -63.23 10.68
CA ARG A 197 6.79 -62.97 9.90
C ARG A 197 7.74 -62.24 10.83
N ILE A 198 8.88 -62.87 11.13
CA ILE A 198 9.95 -62.22 11.85
C ILE A 198 10.46 -61.13 10.91
N PHE A 199 10.12 -59.87 11.21
CA PHE A 199 10.70 -58.73 10.51
C PHE A 199 12.17 -58.67 10.90
N GLY A 200 13.05 -59.06 9.98
CA GLY A 200 14.49 -58.81 10.14
C GLY A 200 14.75 -57.31 10.01
N CYS A 201 15.60 -56.76 10.87
CA CYS A 201 16.22 -55.46 10.57
C CYS A 201 17.18 -55.66 9.40
N PHE A 202 16.88 -55.02 8.27
CA PHE A 202 17.78 -54.98 7.13
C PHE A 202 18.31 -53.55 6.99
N PRO A 203 19.63 -53.35 6.90
CA PRO A 203 20.19 -52.03 6.63
C PRO A 203 19.79 -51.61 5.22
N ILE A 204 19.20 -50.42 5.08
CA ILE A 204 18.87 -49.83 3.78
C ILE A 204 20.20 -49.45 3.09
N PRO A 205 20.41 -49.82 1.81
CA PRO A 205 21.60 -49.42 1.07
C PRO A 205 21.76 -47.89 1.04
N ARG A 206 23.00 -47.40 1.19
CA ARG A 206 23.28 -45.94 1.22
C ARG A 206 22.71 -45.17 0.01
N LEU A 207 22.75 -45.77 -1.17
CA LEU A 207 22.18 -45.17 -2.39
C LEU A 207 20.67 -44.98 -2.28
N ALA A 208 19.94 -45.98 -1.78
CA ALA A 208 18.49 -45.86 -1.56
C ALA A 208 18.16 -44.84 -0.46
N LEU A 209 18.97 -44.79 0.60
CA LEU A 209 18.86 -43.75 1.63
C LEU A 209 19.05 -42.34 1.06
N GLN A 210 20.03 -42.15 0.18
CA GLN A 210 20.26 -40.87 -0.49
C GLN A 210 19.11 -40.48 -1.42
N GLU A 211 18.48 -41.44 -2.09
CA GLU A 211 17.28 -41.19 -2.89
C GLU A 211 16.12 -40.69 -2.01
N PHE A 212 15.87 -41.34 -0.86
CA PHE A 212 14.85 -40.87 0.09
C PHE A 212 15.19 -39.50 0.69
N GLU A 213 16.44 -39.26 1.06
CA GLU A 213 16.91 -37.95 1.57
C GLU A 213 16.76 -36.85 0.50
N ALA A 214 17.00 -37.16 -0.77
CA ALA A 214 16.81 -36.23 -1.88
C ALA A 214 15.33 -35.90 -2.13
N GLU A 215 14.42 -36.86 -1.93
CA GLU A 215 12.97 -36.63 -2.04
C GLU A 215 12.45 -35.63 -0.99
N GLU A 216 13.01 -35.65 0.23
CA GLU A 216 12.66 -34.74 1.34
C GLU A 216 13.60 -33.52 1.47
N SER A 217 14.43 -33.24 0.46
CA SER A 217 15.34 -32.10 0.48
C SER A 217 14.59 -30.75 0.57
N ALA A 218 15.27 -29.72 1.08
CA ALA A 218 14.71 -28.37 1.16
C ALA A 218 14.27 -27.82 -0.21
N ASP A 219 14.95 -28.24 -1.29
CA ASP A 219 14.64 -27.80 -2.66
C ASP A 219 13.40 -28.50 -3.26
N THR A 220 13.12 -29.74 -2.84
CA THR A 220 11.97 -30.54 -3.32
C THR A 220 10.71 -30.34 -2.47
N LEU A 221 10.89 -29.94 -1.21
CA LEU A 221 9.81 -29.76 -0.25
C LEU A 221 8.68 -28.81 -0.72
N PRO A 222 8.95 -27.63 -1.31
CA PRO A 222 7.90 -26.76 -1.86
C PRO A 222 7.00 -27.44 -2.89
N GLY A 223 7.61 -28.16 -3.84
CA GLY A 223 6.88 -28.89 -4.88
C GLY A 223 6.03 -30.03 -4.31
N ASN A 224 6.59 -30.78 -3.36
CA ASN A 224 5.88 -31.86 -2.68
C ASN A 224 4.70 -31.33 -1.85
N ALA A 225 4.84 -30.20 -1.18
CA ALA A 225 3.77 -29.56 -0.42
C ALA A 225 2.59 -29.14 -1.34
N VAL A 226 2.88 -28.52 -2.49
CA VAL A 226 1.84 -28.18 -3.48
C VAL A 226 1.18 -29.43 -4.06
N ARG A 227 1.95 -30.50 -4.31
CA ARG A 227 1.41 -31.79 -4.75
C ARG A 227 0.45 -32.39 -3.72
N MET A 228 0.80 -32.34 -2.43
CA MET A 228 -0.05 -32.81 -1.35
C MET A 228 -1.40 -32.08 -1.33
N VAL A 229 -1.41 -30.74 -1.46
CA VAL A 229 -2.66 -29.96 -1.53
C VAL A 229 -3.49 -30.36 -2.74
N ARG A 230 -2.86 -30.65 -3.88
CA ARG A 230 -3.56 -31.10 -5.09
C ARG A 230 -4.25 -32.45 -4.89
N GLU A 231 -3.59 -33.38 -4.20
CA GLU A 231 -4.07 -34.75 -4.02
C GLU A 231 -5.08 -34.87 -2.87
N LEU A 232 -4.85 -34.16 -1.77
CA LEU A 232 -5.65 -34.26 -0.55
C LEU A 232 -6.71 -33.16 -0.43
N LEU A 233 -6.58 -32.07 -1.19
CA LEU A 233 -7.47 -30.89 -1.14
C LEU A 233 -7.60 -30.31 0.28
N ASP A 234 -6.55 -30.38 1.07
CA ASP A 234 -6.48 -29.91 2.45
C ASP A 234 -5.24 -29.03 2.69
N ASP A 235 -5.22 -28.30 3.81
CA ASP A 235 -4.08 -27.53 4.35
C ASP A 235 -3.44 -26.49 3.41
N ALA A 236 -4.16 -26.01 2.38
CA ALA A 236 -3.66 -24.98 1.45
C ALA A 236 -3.22 -23.68 2.14
N ASN A 237 -3.79 -23.34 3.30
CA ASN A 237 -3.37 -22.20 4.10
C ASN A 237 -1.93 -22.37 4.62
N GLN A 238 -1.61 -23.54 5.17
CA GLN A 238 -0.29 -23.81 5.74
C GLN A 238 0.77 -23.84 4.63
N VAL A 239 0.46 -24.50 3.51
CA VAL A 239 1.36 -24.54 2.35
C VAL A 239 1.58 -23.14 1.79
N ARG A 240 0.52 -22.32 1.64
CA ARG A 240 0.68 -20.91 1.25
C ARG A 240 1.63 -20.16 2.19
N ASP A 241 1.43 -20.27 3.49
CA ASP A 241 2.20 -19.50 4.47
C ASP A 241 3.67 -19.91 4.47
N PHE A 242 3.96 -21.21 4.33
CA PHE A 242 5.31 -21.72 4.12
C PHE A 242 5.95 -21.12 2.86
N LEU A 243 5.27 -21.23 1.71
CA LEU A 243 5.80 -20.74 0.44
C LEU A 243 5.97 -19.21 0.44
N LEU A 244 5.10 -18.47 1.14
CA LEU A 244 5.21 -17.03 1.28
C LEU A 244 6.36 -16.61 2.20
N ALA A 245 6.63 -17.39 3.26
CA ALA A 245 7.77 -17.15 4.15
C ALA A 245 9.11 -17.28 3.40
N GLU A 246 9.22 -18.31 2.54
CA GLU A 246 10.39 -18.54 1.68
C GLU A 246 10.39 -17.64 0.41
N LEU A 247 9.34 -16.85 0.19
CA LEU A 247 9.12 -16.06 -1.02
C LEU A 247 9.25 -16.88 -2.32
N ASP A 248 8.82 -18.15 -2.29
CA ASP A 248 8.86 -19.05 -3.44
C ASP A 248 7.67 -18.79 -4.39
N VAL A 249 7.86 -17.79 -5.24
CA VAL A 249 6.84 -17.31 -6.19
C VAL A 249 6.41 -18.42 -7.16
N LYS A 250 7.33 -19.31 -7.56
CA LYS A 250 7.04 -20.39 -8.50
C LYS A 250 6.00 -21.35 -7.92
N HIS A 251 6.21 -21.80 -6.70
CA HIS A 251 5.30 -22.75 -6.06
C HIS A 251 4.04 -22.06 -5.52
N LEU A 252 4.09 -20.78 -5.12
CA LEU A 252 2.88 -20.00 -4.83
C LEU A 252 1.95 -19.92 -6.05
N ARG A 253 2.51 -19.70 -7.24
CA ARG A 253 1.77 -19.75 -8.51
C ARG A 253 1.17 -21.14 -8.76
N ASP A 254 1.91 -22.21 -8.50
CA ASP A 254 1.41 -23.57 -8.69
C ASP A 254 0.28 -23.91 -7.71
N LEU A 255 0.40 -23.48 -6.46
CA LEU A 255 -0.68 -23.57 -5.47
C LEU A 255 -1.92 -22.79 -5.95
N ALA A 256 -1.74 -21.56 -6.41
CA ALA A 256 -2.83 -20.75 -6.94
C ALA A 256 -3.52 -21.43 -8.14
N LYS A 257 -2.76 -22.07 -9.05
CA LYS A 257 -3.32 -22.87 -10.16
C LYS A 257 -4.14 -24.07 -9.65
N VAL A 258 -3.62 -24.79 -8.65
CA VAL A 258 -4.33 -25.93 -8.04
C VAL A 258 -5.66 -25.48 -7.46
N VAL A 259 -5.67 -24.41 -6.66
CA VAL A 259 -6.89 -23.86 -6.05
C VAL A 259 -7.84 -23.28 -7.10
N ALA A 260 -7.31 -22.58 -8.12
CA ALA A 260 -8.07 -22.02 -9.24
C ALA A 260 -8.81 -23.07 -10.08
N GLY A 261 -8.22 -24.27 -10.19
CA GLY A 261 -8.83 -25.39 -10.90
C GLY A 261 -9.93 -26.11 -10.12
N GLN A 262 -10.16 -25.79 -8.84
CA GLN A 262 -11.17 -26.46 -8.03
C GLN A 262 -12.54 -25.80 -8.16
N HIS A 263 -13.58 -26.64 -8.23
CA HIS A 263 -14.98 -26.21 -8.34
C HIS A 263 -15.83 -26.80 -7.21
N GLY A 264 -17.04 -26.26 -7.02
CA GLY A 264 -17.99 -26.74 -6.02
C GLY A 264 -17.46 -26.61 -4.58
N LYS A 265 -17.60 -27.69 -3.79
CA LYS A 265 -17.20 -27.70 -2.36
C LYS A 265 -15.69 -27.50 -2.18
N ALA A 266 -14.86 -28.13 -3.02
CA ALA A 266 -13.41 -28.00 -2.93
C ALA A 266 -12.95 -26.56 -3.20
N GLY A 267 -13.53 -25.92 -4.22
CA GLY A 267 -13.28 -24.50 -4.51
C GLY A 267 -13.71 -23.57 -3.36
N ALA A 268 -14.83 -23.87 -2.69
CA ALA A 268 -15.30 -23.10 -1.54
C ALA A 268 -14.40 -23.22 -0.30
N VAL A 269 -13.80 -24.39 -0.08
CA VAL A 269 -12.87 -24.64 1.04
C VAL A 269 -11.50 -24.02 0.77
N LEU A 270 -10.96 -24.22 -0.43
CA LEU A 270 -9.59 -23.84 -0.76
C LEU A 270 -9.46 -22.38 -1.22
N GLY A 271 -10.48 -21.85 -1.91
CA GLY A 271 -10.50 -20.49 -2.46
C GLY A 271 -10.14 -19.38 -1.46
N PRO A 272 -10.68 -19.37 -0.23
CA PRO A 272 -10.31 -18.39 0.80
C PRO A 272 -8.81 -18.34 1.10
N SER A 273 -8.07 -19.43 0.85
CA SER A 273 -6.63 -19.50 1.07
C SER A 273 -5.86 -18.57 0.14
N LEU A 274 -6.37 -18.20 -1.04
CA LEU A 274 -5.66 -17.26 -1.93
C LEU A 274 -5.85 -15.79 -1.54
N LYS A 275 -6.91 -15.47 -0.77
CA LYS A 275 -7.26 -14.08 -0.44
C LYS A 275 -6.12 -13.31 0.28
N PRO A 276 -5.36 -13.90 1.22
CA PRO A 276 -4.24 -13.21 1.85
C PRO A 276 -3.07 -12.86 0.90
N LEU A 277 -2.93 -13.58 -0.23
CA LEU A 277 -1.92 -13.25 -1.25
C LEU A 277 -2.24 -11.94 -1.97
N ALA A 278 -3.52 -11.56 -2.00
CA ALA A 278 -3.99 -10.29 -2.56
C ALA A 278 -3.90 -9.12 -1.57
N ALA A 279 -3.51 -9.35 -0.31
CA ALA A 279 -3.39 -8.27 0.66
C ALA A 279 -2.26 -7.31 0.25
N PRO A 280 -2.42 -5.97 0.41
CA PRO A 280 -1.44 -4.98 -0.07
C PRO A 280 -0.01 -5.24 0.40
N TYR A 281 0.18 -5.63 1.66
CA TYR A 281 1.48 -5.96 2.23
C TYR A 281 2.09 -7.22 1.62
N THR A 282 1.29 -8.26 1.39
CA THR A 282 1.74 -9.50 0.75
C THR A 282 2.15 -9.23 -0.70
N LEU A 283 1.34 -8.48 -1.43
CA LEU A 283 1.67 -8.02 -2.79
C LEU A 283 2.99 -7.25 -2.77
N GLN A 284 3.20 -6.35 -1.81
CA GLN A 284 4.45 -5.60 -1.70
C GLN A 284 5.67 -6.52 -1.48
N LYS A 285 5.55 -7.56 -0.65
CA LYS A 285 6.62 -8.56 -0.46
C LYS A 285 6.92 -9.31 -1.75
N LEU A 286 5.87 -9.76 -2.45
CA LEU A 286 6.02 -10.48 -3.71
C LEU A 286 6.65 -9.60 -4.78
N LEU A 287 6.26 -8.33 -4.87
CA LEU A 287 6.84 -7.36 -5.81
C LEU A 287 8.30 -7.03 -5.47
N ALA A 288 8.66 -7.03 -4.19
CA ALA A 288 10.04 -6.81 -3.75
C ALA A 288 11.00 -7.96 -4.14
N THR A 289 10.49 -9.10 -4.60
CA THR A 289 11.33 -10.18 -5.15
C THR A 289 11.92 -9.83 -6.52
N VAL A 290 11.36 -8.82 -7.21
CA VAL A 290 11.87 -8.37 -8.51
C VAL A 290 13.01 -7.38 -8.28
N PRO A 291 14.23 -7.67 -8.77
CA PRO A 291 15.34 -6.71 -8.69
C PRO A 291 15.01 -5.41 -9.43
N LYS A 292 15.52 -4.29 -8.94
CA LYS A 292 15.30 -2.98 -9.56
C LYS A 292 15.80 -2.97 -11.00
N GLY A 293 14.93 -2.63 -11.94
CA GLY A 293 15.26 -2.51 -13.36
C GLY A 293 15.27 -3.82 -14.15
N GLU A 294 14.93 -4.95 -13.52
CA GLU A 294 14.74 -6.24 -14.20
C GLU A 294 13.26 -6.50 -14.48
N GLU A 295 12.97 -7.33 -15.49
CA GLU A 295 11.58 -7.72 -15.77
C GLU A 295 11.05 -8.68 -14.70
N PRO A 296 9.76 -8.59 -14.34
CA PRO A 296 9.16 -9.51 -13.39
C PRO A 296 9.18 -10.95 -13.95
N PRO A 297 9.53 -11.96 -13.15
CA PRO A 297 9.51 -13.35 -13.60
C PRO A 297 8.11 -13.79 -14.06
N ASP A 298 8.03 -14.65 -15.08
CA ASP A 298 6.75 -15.18 -15.60
C ASP A 298 5.87 -15.79 -14.51
N SER A 299 6.49 -16.47 -13.53
CA SER A 299 5.79 -17.05 -12.38
C SER A 299 5.05 -16.00 -11.55
N LEU A 300 5.64 -14.82 -11.36
CA LEU A 300 5.03 -13.72 -10.63
C LEU A 300 3.86 -13.13 -11.42
N VAL A 301 4.05 -12.91 -12.71
CA VAL A 301 3.02 -12.36 -13.61
C VAL A 301 1.80 -13.30 -13.63
N GLU A 302 2.02 -14.61 -13.79
CA GLU A 302 0.96 -15.61 -13.77
C GLU A 302 0.23 -15.67 -12.41
N LEU A 303 0.97 -15.57 -11.29
CA LEU A 303 0.37 -15.54 -9.96
C LEU A 303 -0.56 -14.32 -9.81
N LEU A 304 -0.09 -13.14 -10.19
CA LEU A 304 -0.85 -11.90 -10.11
C LEU A 304 -2.12 -11.97 -10.97
N ASP A 305 -2.03 -12.47 -12.20
CA ASP A 305 -3.19 -12.68 -13.06
C ASP A 305 -4.24 -13.60 -12.41
N LEU A 306 -3.81 -14.68 -11.75
CA LEU A 306 -4.71 -15.58 -11.03
C LEU A 306 -5.39 -14.85 -9.86
N LEU A 307 -4.63 -14.08 -9.07
CA LEU A 307 -5.19 -13.30 -7.96
C LEU A 307 -6.20 -12.26 -8.45
N ALA A 308 -5.92 -11.58 -9.56
CA ALA A 308 -6.83 -10.61 -10.17
C ALA A 308 -8.16 -11.26 -10.58
N ARG A 309 -8.12 -12.47 -11.16
CA ARG A 309 -9.34 -13.25 -11.49
C ARG A 309 -10.15 -13.62 -10.25
N TYR A 310 -9.48 -13.77 -9.10
CA TYR A 310 -10.09 -13.98 -7.79
C TYR A 310 -10.60 -12.69 -7.12
N GLY A 311 -10.57 -11.55 -7.83
CA GLY A 311 -11.07 -10.27 -7.34
C GLY A 311 -10.03 -9.46 -6.55
N ALA A 312 -8.75 -9.84 -6.61
CA ALA A 312 -7.69 -9.01 -6.04
C ALA A 312 -7.58 -7.67 -6.78
N ASP A 313 -7.49 -6.58 -6.02
CA ASP A 313 -7.22 -5.27 -6.59
C ASP A 313 -5.72 -5.01 -6.63
N LEU A 314 -5.13 -5.22 -7.80
CA LEU A 314 -3.68 -5.05 -7.99
C LEU A 314 -3.30 -3.63 -8.38
N LEU A 315 -4.23 -2.84 -8.93
CA LEU A 315 -3.91 -1.57 -9.55
C LEU A 315 -3.43 -0.55 -8.51
N ASP A 316 -4.25 -0.26 -7.50
CA ASP A 316 -3.94 0.78 -6.52
C ASP A 316 -2.65 0.48 -5.72
N PRO A 317 -2.41 -0.75 -5.22
CA PRO A 317 -1.16 -1.08 -4.55
C PRO A 317 0.08 -0.91 -5.44
N LEU A 318 -0.02 -1.24 -6.74
CA LEU A 318 1.08 -1.04 -7.69
C LEU A 318 1.34 0.44 -7.93
N LEU A 319 0.29 1.25 -8.07
CA LEU A 319 0.41 2.70 -8.27
C LEU A 319 0.99 3.40 -7.03
N ASP A 320 0.56 3.02 -5.83
CA ASP A 320 1.10 3.54 -4.58
C ASP A 320 2.59 3.20 -4.42
N ARG A 321 2.99 2.01 -4.86
CA ARG A 321 4.40 1.61 -4.87
C ARG A 321 5.22 2.43 -5.86
N ILE A 322 4.71 2.68 -7.07
CA ILE A 322 5.38 3.55 -8.06
C ILE A 322 5.53 4.97 -7.50
N ALA A 323 4.50 5.50 -6.86
CA ALA A 323 4.55 6.82 -6.22
C ALA A 323 5.64 6.90 -5.13
N ALA A 324 5.79 5.84 -4.33
CA ALA A 324 6.75 5.81 -3.22
C ALA A 324 8.20 5.48 -3.64
N ALA A 325 8.39 4.58 -4.60
CA ALA A 325 9.70 4.05 -4.98
C ALA A 325 10.31 4.76 -6.21
N GLY A 326 9.51 5.55 -6.93
CA GLY A 326 9.87 6.13 -8.21
C GLY A 326 9.59 5.18 -9.39
N VAL A 327 9.97 5.63 -10.58
CA VAL A 327 9.72 4.93 -11.84
C VAL A 327 10.59 3.67 -11.92
N ASP A 328 9.95 2.50 -11.84
CA ASP A 328 10.57 1.19 -12.02
C ASP A 328 9.94 0.48 -13.24
N PRO A 329 10.73 0.07 -14.26
CA PRO A 329 10.21 -0.62 -15.44
C PRO A 329 9.38 -1.86 -15.13
N ALA A 330 9.74 -2.62 -14.09
CA ALA A 330 9.05 -3.83 -13.69
C ALA A 330 7.65 -3.52 -13.14
N LEU A 331 7.59 -2.56 -12.21
CA LEU A 331 6.34 -2.10 -11.61
C LEU A 331 5.44 -1.45 -12.65
N ASN A 332 6.01 -0.67 -13.58
CA ASN A 332 5.26 -0.06 -14.67
C ASN A 332 4.62 -1.11 -15.58
N THR A 333 5.34 -2.19 -15.91
CA THR A 333 4.82 -3.29 -16.73
C THR A 333 3.65 -3.98 -16.03
N LEU A 334 3.79 -4.29 -14.73
CA LEU A 334 2.73 -4.90 -13.94
C LEU A 334 1.52 -3.96 -13.76
N ALA A 335 1.76 -2.69 -13.46
CA ALA A 335 0.71 -1.69 -13.29
C ALA A 335 -0.06 -1.46 -14.60
N ARG A 336 0.64 -1.39 -15.74
CA ARG A 336 0.01 -1.29 -17.07
C ARG A 336 -0.91 -2.48 -17.34
N ARG A 337 -0.46 -3.70 -17.00
CA ARG A 337 -1.28 -4.91 -17.14
C ARG A 337 -2.51 -4.84 -16.23
N ALA A 338 -2.34 -4.45 -14.96
CA ALA A 338 -3.45 -4.30 -14.00
C ALA A 338 -4.43 -3.17 -14.37
N ALA A 339 -3.97 -2.17 -15.14
CA ALA A 339 -4.76 -1.03 -15.59
C ALA A 339 -5.65 -1.35 -16.79
N GLN A 340 -5.42 -2.46 -17.50
CA GLN A 340 -6.20 -2.84 -18.69
C GLN A 340 -7.70 -2.92 -18.38
N GLY A 341 -8.52 -2.24 -19.20
CA GLY A 341 -9.97 -2.18 -19.02
C GLY A 341 -10.45 -1.36 -17.81
N ARG A 342 -9.56 -0.67 -17.08
CA ARG A 342 -9.89 0.12 -15.87
C ARG A 342 -9.74 1.63 -16.09
N LYS A 343 -10.11 2.13 -17.27
CA LYS A 343 -9.97 3.53 -17.68
C LYS A 343 -10.45 4.52 -16.61
N ASP A 344 -11.66 4.35 -16.08
CA ASP A 344 -12.24 5.31 -15.12
C ASP A 344 -11.44 5.40 -13.81
N ARG A 345 -10.85 4.29 -13.36
CA ARG A 345 -9.98 4.28 -12.17
C ARG A 345 -8.66 4.99 -12.43
N ILE A 346 -8.06 4.79 -13.62
CA ILE A 346 -6.85 5.52 -14.02
C ILE A 346 -7.14 7.02 -14.02
N LEU A 347 -8.27 7.44 -14.60
CA LEU A 347 -8.67 8.84 -14.65
C LEU A 347 -8.92 9.43 -13.25
N ALA A 348 -9.56 8.67 -12.36
CA ALA A 348 -9.77 9.09 -10.97
C ALA A 348 -8.46 9.22 -10.18
N ARG A 349 -7.46 8.37 -10.45
CA ARG A 349 -6.15 8.47 -9.80
C ARG A 349 -5.33 9.62 -10.36
N LEU A 350 -5.40 9.84 -11.68
CA LEU A 350 -4.65 10.88 -12.40
C LEU A 350 -5.01 12.30 -11.89
N SER A 351 -6.26 12.55 -11.50
CA SER A 351 -6.68 13.87 -11.00
C SER A 351 -6.05 14.25 -9.64
N THR A 352 -5.56 13.28 -8.87
CA THR A 352 -4.98 13.46 -7.53
C THR A 352 -3.50 13.07 -7.45
N ALA A 353 -2.88 12.73 -8.59
CA ALA A 353 -1.52 12.24 -8.65
C ALA A 353 -0.49 13.37 -8.62
N GLU A 354 0.62 13.13 -7.89
CA GLU A 354 1.83 13.95 -7.96
C GLU A 354 2.54 13.78 -9.32
N PRO A 355 3.33 14.76 -9.79
CA PRO A 355 3.88 14.77 -11.16
C PRO A 355 4.56 13.48 -11.63
N PRO A 356 5.39 12.79 -10.81
CA PRO A 356 6.04 11.54 -11.25
C PRO A 356 5.05 10.40 -11.55
N LEU A 357 3.96 10.31 -10.77
CA LEU A 357 2.92 9.31 -10.98
C LEU A 357 2.02 9.71 -12.15
N THR A 358 1.76 11.01 -12.32
CA THR A 358 0.99 11.54 -13.44
C THR A 358 1.59 11.13 -14.78
N ASP A 359 2.90 11.33 -14.96
CA ASP A 359 3.59 10.94 -16.20
C ASP A 359 3.43 9.44 -16.49
N VAL A 360 3.57 8.58 -15.47
CA VAL A 360 3.38 7.12 -15.60
C VAL A 360 1.94 6.77 -15.99
N LEU A 361 0.96 7.33 -15.29
CA LEU A 361 -0.46 7.06 -15.54
C LEU A 361 -0.91 7.50 -16.94
N LEU A 362 -0.37 8.61 -17.46
CA LEU A 362 -0.61 9.04 -18.82
C LEU A 362 -0.16 7.99 -19.85
N THR A 363 0.94 7.29 -19.58
CA THR A 363 1.39 6.21 -20.48
C THR A 363 0.44 5.01 -20.51
N PHE A 364 -0.46 4.85 -19.53
CA PHE A 364 -1.40 3.73 -19.45
C PHE A 364 -2.69 4.00 -20.23
N LEU A 365 -2.94 5.24 -20.65
CA LEU A 365 -4.13 5.60 -21.39
C LEU A 365 -4.08 5.05 -22.82
N GLU A 366 -5.19 4.47 -23.27
CA GLU A 366 -5.33 4.01 -24.65
C GLU A 366 -5.37 5.19 -25.65
N PRO A 367 -4.91 4.99 -26.89
CA PRO A 367 -5.08 5.98 -27.96
C PRO A 367 -6.56 6.37 -28.11
N GLY A 368 -6.87 7.67 -27.97
CA GLY A 368 -8.24 8.20 -27.99
C GLY A 368 -8.84 8.53 -26.63
N ALA A 369 -8.34 7.95 -25.52
CA ALA A 369 -8.73 8.35 -24.17
C ALA A 369 -8.05 9.64 -23.70
N GLN A 370 -6.99 10.07 -24.40
CA GLN A 370 -6.15 11.22 -24.05
C GLN A 370 -6.93 12.54 -23.99
N GLN A 371 -7.84 12.81 -24.94
CA GLN A 371 -8.61 14.05 -24.93
C GLN A 371 -9.58 14.12 -23.75
N GLU A 372 -10.24 13.01 -23.41
CA GLU A 372 -11.12 12.95 -22.24
C GLU A 372 -10.34 13.09 -20.94
N ALA A 373 -9.18 12.43 -20.86
CA ALA A 373 -8.28 12.53 -19.72
C ALA A 373 -7.79 13.97 -19.52
N ALA A 374 -7.33 14.63 -20.58
CA ALA A 374 -6.85 16.00 -20.53
C ALA A 374 -7.96 16.96 -20.06
N LYS A 375 -9.21 16.79 -20.53
CA LYS A 375 -10.35 17.59 -20.03
C LYS A 375 -10.62 17.36 -18.54
N LYS A 376 -10.64 16.11 -18.08
CA LYS A 376 -10.82 15.79 -16.66
C LYS A 376 -9.70 16.36 -15.79
N LEU A 377 -8.46 16.32 -16.29
CA LEU A 377 -7.31 16.87 -15.58
C LEU A 377 -7.33 18.39 -15.51
N LEU A 378 -7.75 19.06 -16.58
CA LEU A 378 -7.89 20.51 -16.59
C LEU A 378 -8.92 21.00 -15.57
N ALA A 379 -9.99 20.21 -15.36
CA ALA A 379 -11.01 20.47 -14.35
C ALA A 379 -10.59 20.11 -12.91
N SER A 380 -9.40 19.57 -12.67
CA SER A 380 -8.90 19.22 -11.33
C SER A 380 -8.58 20.47 -10.51
N GLU A 381 -8.65 20.39 -9.18
CA GLU A 381 -8.19 21.47 -8.29
C GLU A 381 -6.67 21.50 -8.12
N HIS A 382 -5.97 20.43 -8.49
CA HIS A 382 -4.53 20.26 -8.31
C HIS A 382 -3.73 20.82 -9.48
N ALA A 383 -2.74 21.66 -9.20
CA ALA A 383 -1.92 22.30 -10.23
C ALA A 383 -1.13 21.31 -11.10
N GLY A 384 -0.56 20.25 -10.48
CA GLY A 384 0.16 19.20 -11.21
C GLY A 384 -0.69 18.46 -12.24
N ALA A 385 -1.97 18.22 -11.94
CA ALA A 385 -2.93 17.61 -12.86
C ALA A 385 -3.25 18.56 -14.03
N GLN A 386 -3.53 19.84 -13.74
CA GLN A 386 -3.78 20.82 -14.79
C GLN A 386 -2.55 21.05 -15.69
N LEU A 387 -1.34 21.06 -15.14
CA LEU A 387 -0.10 21.14 -15.92
C LEU A 387 0.07 19.94 -16.87
N ALA A 388 -0.26 18.74 -16.42
CA ALA A 388 -0.27 17.57 -17.27
C ALA A 388 -1.31 17.71 -18.40
N ALA A 389 -2.50 18.24 -18.11
CA ALA A 389 -3.50 18.55 -19.13
C ALA A 389 -2.97 19.51 -20.20
N VAL A 390 -2.33 20.61 -19.78
CA VAL A 390 -1.73 21.59 -20.70
C VAL A 390 -0.69 20.93 -21.61
N LYS A 391 0.17 20.06 -21.08
CA LYS A 391 1.13 19.28 -21.89
C LYS A 391 0.43 18.36 -22.90
N MET A 392 -0.69 17.75 -22.53
CA MET A 392 -1.47 16.89 -23.44
C MET A 392 -2.17 17.66 -24.55
N PHE A 393 -2.53 18.92 -24.29
CA PHE A 393 -3.08 19.85 -25.27
C PHE A 393 -2.00 20.60 -26.06
N ASP A 394 -0.73 20.24 -25.93
CA ASP A 394 0.38 20.86 -26.64
C ASP A 394 0.50 20.38 -28.11
N GLU A 395 -0.65 20.20 -28.75
CA GLU A 395 -0.81 19.83 -30.15
C GLU A 395 -1.51 20.99 -30.89
N PRO A 396 -1.22 21.19 -32.18
CA PRO A 396 -1.97 22.13 -33.01
C PRO A 396 -3.47 21.83 -32.90
N TYR A 397 -4.34 22.85 -32.89
CA TYR A 397 -5.81 22.74 -32.80
C TYR A 397 -6.43 22.58 -31.40
N ALA A 398 -5.65 22.55 -30.32
CA ALA A 398 -6.18 22.48 -28.94
C ALA A 398 -6.39 23.85 -28.26
N ALA A 399 -6.60 24.92 -29.04
CA ALA A 399 -6.70 26.30 -28.55
C ALA A 399 -7.77 26.50 -27.46
N GLY A 400 -8.95 25.89 -27.61
CA GLY A 400 -10.06 26.06 -26.67
C GLY A 400 -9.71 25.63 -25.24
N PRO A 401 -9.28 24.37 -25.02
CA PRO A 401 -8.81 23.92 -23.71
C PRO A 401 -7.62 24.71 -23.15
N LEU A 402 -6.69 25.17 -24.00
CA LEU A 402 -5.59 26.02 -23.54
C LEU A 402 -6.06 27.41 -23.09
N ILE A 403 -7.06 27.99 -23.75
CA ILE A 403 -7.70 29.23 -23.32
C ILE A 403 -8.44 29.04 -21.99
N GLU A 404 -9.11 27.90 -21.79
CA GLU A 404 -9.74 27.54 -20.51
C GLU A 404 -8.69 27.45 -19.39
N ALA A 405 -7.50 26.90 -19.66
CA ALA A 405 -6.40 26.81 -18.70
C ALA A 405 -5.87 28.18 -18.22
N LEU A 406 -6.04 29.25 -19.00
CA LEU A 406 -5.70 30.62 -18.58
C LEU A 406 -6.57 31.11 -17.40
N GLN A 407 -7.71 30.46 -17.13
CA GLN A 407 -8.60 30.80 -16.02
C GLN A 407 -8.25 30.05 -14.72
N SER A 408 -7.18 29.25 -14.70
CA SER A 408 -6.75 28.52 -13.52
C SER A 408 -6.41 29.45 -12.35
N GLN A 409 -6.68 29.01 -11.12
CA GLN A 409 -6.21 29.69 -9.91
C GLN A 409 -4.67 29.62 -9.73
N HIS A 410 -4.01 28.66 -10.38
CA HIS A 410 -2.57 28.39 -10.23
C HIS A 410 -1.76 29.13 -11.30
N ALA A 411 -0.83 30.01 -10.89
CA ALA A 411 -0.03 30.82 -11.81
C ALA A 411 0.83 29.98 -12.77
N GLU A 412 1.40 28.87 -12.30
CA GLU A 412 2.19 27.96 -13.12
C GLU A 412 1.41 27.33 -14.28
N VAL A 413 0.12 27.05 -14.08
CA VAL A 413 -0.76 26.53 -15.14
C VAL A 413 -1.03 27.61 -16.18
N ARG A 414 -1.34 28.84 -15.74
CA ARG A 414 -1.57 29.98 -16.63
C ARG A 414 -0.33 30.29 -17.48
N ILE A 415 0.87 30.23 -16.88
CA ILE A 415 2.15 30.37 -17.58
C ILE A 415 2.29 29.32 -18.68
N ALA A 416 2.13 28.03 -18.33
CA ALA A 416 2.29 26.94 -19.29
C ALA A 416 1.29 27.03 -20.45
N ALA A 417 0.04 27.42 -20.15
CA ALA A 417 -1.01 27.62 -21.15
C ALA A 417 -0.66 28.75 -22.13
N ALA A 418 -0.20 29.90 -21.63
CA ALA A 418 0.22 31.03 -22.47
C ALA A 418 1.41 30.67 -23.37
N GLU A 419 2.40 29.93 -22.85
CA GLU A 419 3.54 29.46 -23.62
C GLU A 419 3.13 28.45 -24.71
N ALA A 420 2.19 27.55 -24.43
CA ALA A 420 1.64 26.62 -25.42
C ALA A 420 0.89 27.36 -26.53
N LEU A 421 -0.01 28.28 -26.17
CA LEU A 421 -0.76 29.11 -27.14
C LEU A 421 0.17 29.91 -28.05
N ALA A 422 1.24 30.48 -27.50
CA ALA A 422 2.25 31.21 -28.25
C ALA A 422 3.01 30.30 -29.24
N ARG A 423 3.42 29.10 -28.80
CA ARG A 423 4.10 28.11 -29.66
C ARG A 423 3.24 27.67 -30.84
N HIS A 424 1.94 27.50 -30.62
CA HIS A 424 0.97 27.10 -31.66
C HIS A 424 0.41 28.27 -32.48
N GLN A 425 0.83 29.51 -32.21
CA GLN A 425 0.38 30.74 -32.90
C GLN A 425 -1.15 30.93 -32.89
N GLU A 426 -1.80 30.59 -31.77
CA GLU A 426 -3.26 30.65 -31.63
C GLU A 426 -3.78 32.08 -31.42
N LYS A 427 -3.85 32.85 -32.51
CA LYS A 427 -4.21 34.29 -32.49
C LYS A 427 -5.50 34.63 -31.75
N LYS A 428 -6.47 33.72 -31.73
CA LYS A 428 -7.76 33.93 -31.05
C LYS A 428 -7.59 34.14 -29.54
N ALA A 429 -6.54 33.60 -28.95
CA ALA A 429 -6.26 33.73 -27.51
C ALA A 429 -5.68 35.11 -27.12
N PHE A 430 -5.37 35.99 -28.08
CA PHE A 430 -4.80 37.30 -27.80
C PHE A 430 -5.70 38.13 -26.86
N GLY A 431 -7.01 38.13 -27.13
CA GLY A 431 -8.00 38.82 -26.30
C GLY A 431 -8.06 38.28 -24.88
N ASP A 432 -8.08 36.95 -24.73
CA ASP A 432 -8.16 36.30 -23.42
C ASP A 432 -6.92 36.58 -22.56
N ILE A 433 -5.72 36.53 -23.14
CA ILE A 433 -4.46 36.85 -22.45
C ILE A 433 -4.43 38.33 -22.03
N ARG A 434 -4.84 39.24 -22.92
CA ARG A 434 -4.95 40.67 -22.61
C ARG A 434 -5.91 40.90 -21.44
N ASP A 435 -7.08 40.28 -21.49
CA ASP A 435 -8.12 40.47 -20.50
C ASP A 435 -7.69 39.89 -19.15
N LEU A 436 -6.98 38.76 -19.13
CA LEU A 436 -6.38 38.20 -17.92
C LEU A 436 -5.38 39.19 -17.27
N VAL A 437 -4.39 39.66 -18.02
CA VAL A 437 -3.37 40.60 -17.53
C VAL A 437 -3.99 41.91 -17.03
N THR A 438 -5.05 42.39 -17.70
CA THR A 438 -5.70 43.66 -17.36
C THR A 438 -6.76 43.53 -16.26
N THR A 439 -7.35 42.35 -16.06
CA THR A 439 -8.42 42.10 -15.07
C THR A 439 -7.87 41.68 -13.72
N ILE A 440 -6.82 40.85 -13.67
CA ILE A 440 -6.13 40.50 -12.42
C ILE A 440 -5.78 41.81 -11.69
N GLU A 441 -6.16 41.92 -10.41
CA GLU A 441 -5.76 43.06 -9.58
C GLU A 441 -4.23 43.06 -9.55
N THR A 442 -3.63 44.06 -10.20
CA THR A 442 -2.18 44.26 -10.23
C THR A 442 -1.68 44.35 -8.79
N GLY A 443 -1.04 43.28 -8.33
CA GLY A 443 -0.84 42.94 -6.92
C GLY A 443 -0.78 41.42 -6.69
N GLY A 444 -1.37 40.62 -7.60
CA GLY A 444 -1.30 39.15 -7.62
C GLY A 444 -0.68 38.52 -8.88
N LEU A 445 -0.36 39.29 -9.92
CA LEU A 445 0.36 38.80 -11.10
C LEU A 445 1.85 38.70 -10.78
N GLU A 446 2.41 37.49 -10.85
CA GLU A 446 3.84 37.27 -10.59
C GLU A 446 4.72 37.71 -11.77
N ALA A 447 6.00 38.02 -11.52
CA ALA A 447 6.92 38.48 -12.57
C ALA A 447 7.08 37.46 -13.71
N ARG A 448 7.19 36.17 -13.38
CA ARG A 448 7.27 35.09 -14.36
C ARG A 448 6.00 34.98 -15.20
N GLU A 449 4.85 35.16 -14.58
CA GLU A 449 3.57 35.14 -15.28
C GLU A 449 3.43 36.34 -16.23
N ALA A 450 3.75 37.54 -15.75
CA ALA A 450 3.81 38.75 -16.59
C ALA A 450 4.74 38.57 -17.80
N GLU A 451 5.91 37.95 -17.61
CA GLU A 451 6.85 37.65 -18.69
C GLU A 451 6.25 36.70 -19.73
N ALA A 452 5.66 35.59 -19.29
CA ALA A 452 5.05 34.60 -20.18
C ALA A 452 3.88 35.19 -20.98
N MET A 453 2.98 35.93 -20.31
CA MET A 453 1.83 36.57 -20.96
C MET A 453 2.27 37.63 -21.97
N GLY A 454 3.27 38.44 -21.62
CA GLY A 454 3.82 39.45 -22.50
C GLY A 454 4.44 38.82 -23.75
N ALA A 455 5.31 37.83 -23.55
CA ALA A 455 5.93 37.08 -24.63
C ALA A 455 4.88 36.42 -25.54
N ALA A 456 3.80 35.86 -24.96
CA ALA A 456 2.72 35.27 -25.73
C ALA A 456 1.98 36.30 -26.58
N LEU A 457 1.55 37.44 -26.02
CA LEU A 457 0.89 38.52 -26.77
C LEU A 457 1.75 38.99 -27.95
N GLY A 458 3.04 39.25 -27.70
CA GLY A 458 3.97 39.69 -28.74
C GLY A 458 4.22 38.65 -29.83
N ALA A 459 4.17 37.35 -29.50
CA ALA A 459 4.33 36.26 -30.46
C ALA A 459 3.05 36.01 -31.29
N LEU A 460 1.87 36.13 -30.69
CA LEU A 460 0.58 35.86 -31.32
C LEU A 460 0.21 36.93 -32.36
N ASP A 461 0.30 38.21 -31.97
CA ASP A 461 0.09 39.33 -32.89
C ASP A 461 1.04 40.49 -32.54
N PRO A 462 2.21 40.57 -33.21
CA PRO A 462 3.19 41.61 -32.93
C PRO A 462 2.66 43.03 -33.13
N LYS A 463 1.74 43.23 -34.07
CA LYS A 463 1.22 44.57 -34.40
C LYS A 463 0.21 45.01 -33.34
N GLU A 464 -0.76 44.14 -33.03
CA GLU A 464 -1.75 44.43 -31.99
C GLU A 464 -1.08 44.55 -30.62
N ALA A 465 -0.08 43.71 -30.33
CA ALA A 465 0.73 43.80 -29.10
C ALA A 465 1.43 45.16 -28.97
N PHE A 466 2.04 45.67 -30.05
CA PHE A 466 2.70 46.98 -30.04
C PHE A 466 1.72 48.11 -29.69
N GLU A 467 0.55 48.12 -30.32
CA GLU A 467 -0.51 49.10 -30.05
C GLU A 467 -1.01 49.00 -28.60
N LEU A 468 -1.24 47.78 -28.12
CA LEU A 468 -1.66 47.49 -26.75
C LEU A 468 -0.64 47.98 -25.71
N PHE A 469 0.63 47.61 -25.87
CA PHE A 469 1.70 47.99 -24.95
C PHE A 469 1.96 49.49 -24.95
N THR A 470 1.83 50.14 -26.12
CA THR A 470 1.87 51.61 -26.21
C THR A 470 0.72 52.22 -25.41
N GLY A 471 -0.49 51.66 -25.50
CA GLY A 471 -1.64 52.09 -24.71
C GLY A 471 -1.50 51.89 -23.20
N TRP A 472 -0.73 50.88 -22.75
CA TRP A 472 -0.42 50.70 -21.33
C TRP A 472 0.57 51.73 -20.80
N LEU A 473 1.55 52.13 -21.63
CA LEU A 473 2.51 53.18 -21.30
C LEU A 473 1.86 54.58 -21.36
N HIS A 474 1.04 54.81 -22.39
CA HIS A 474 0.38 56.06 -22.74
C HIS A 474 -1.14 55.90 -22.77
N PRO A 475 -1.80 55.73 -21.60
CA PRO A 475 -3.24 55.52 -21.56
C PRO A 475 -4.00 56.74 -22.12
N PRO A 476 -5.03 56.53 -22.95
CA PRO A 476 -5.81 57.62 -23.50
C PRO A 476 -6.54 58.39 -22.39
N GLN A 477 -6.68 59.71 -22.57
CA GLN A 477 -7.30 60.61 -21.57
C GLN A 477 -8.83 60.42 -21.44
N SER A 478 -9.46 59.66 -22.34
CA SER A 478 -10.89 59.32 -22.31
C SER A 478 -11.18 57.97 -22.99
N GLY A 479 -12.24 57.27 -22.58
CA GLY A 479 -12.67 55.97 -23.14
C GLY A 479 -12.64 54.77 -22.18
N LEU A 480 -13.05 53.58 -22.63
CA LEU A 480 -13.08 52.34 -21.82
C LEU A 480 -11.68 51.96 -21.29
N LEU A 481 -10.63 52.12 -22.10
CA LEU A 481 -9.23 51.89 -21.70
C LEU A 481 -8.76 52.88 -20.62
N SER A 482 -9.23 54.13 -20.65
CA SER A 482 -8.88 55.14 -19.64
C SER A 482 -9.40 54.77 -18.24
N LYS A 483 -10.56 54.13 -18.14
CA LYS A 483 -11.14 53.67 -16.86
C LYS A 483 -10.46 52.41 -16.30
N LEU A 484 -9.91 51.55 -17.17
CA LEU A 484 -9.15 50.35 -16.80
C LEU A 484 -7.74 50.69 -16.28
N VAL A 485 -7.07 51.67 -16.88
CA VAL A 485 -5.68 52.03 -16.54
C VAL A 485 -5.59 53.05 -15.39
N ALA A 486 -6.63 53.86 -15.16
CA ALA A 486 -6.63 54.92 -14.14
C ALA A 486 -6.65 54.44 -12.66
N LYS A 487 -6.79 53.14 -12.40
CA LYS A 487 -6.94 52.58 -11.03
C LYS A 487 -5.90 51.53 -10.61
N LYS A 488 -4.89 51.19 -11.44
CA LYS A 488 -4.02 50.03 -11.22
C LYS A 488 -2.51 50.39 -11.22
N PRO A 489 -1.67 49.80 -10.34
CA PRO A 489 -0.22 50.02 -10.36
C PRO A 489 0.40 49.61 -11.70
N LYS A 490 0.88 50.62 -12.44
CA LYS A 490 1.48 50.52 -13.78
C LYS A 490 2.60 49.49 -13.91
N ARG A 491 3.25 49.12 -12.79
CA ARG A 491 4.45 48.28 -12.75
C ARG A 491 4.33 46.97 -13.54
N MET A 492 3.35 46.13 -13.23
CA MET A 492 3.27 44.78 -13.83
C MET A 492 2.82 44.84 -15.30
N LEU A 493 2.00 45.81 -15.68
CA LEU A 493 1.66 46.04 -17.09
C LEU A 493 2.90 46.44 -17.90
N LEU A 494 3.74 47.32 -17.35
CA LEU A 494 5.01 47.70 -17.97
C LEU A 494 6.01 46.53 -18.00
N TRP A 495 6.00 45.67 -16.99
CA TRP A 495 6.80 44.44 -16.96
C TRP A 495 6.40 43.48 -18.09
N THR A 496 5.09 43.24 -18.23
CA THR A 496 4.51 42.43 -19.32
C THR A 496 4.84 43.04 -20.69
N ALA A 497 4.65 44.35 -20.86
CA ALA A 497 5.00 45.05 -22.09
C ALA A 497 6.48 44.90 -22.45
N ALA A 498 7.37 45.08 -21.48
CA ALA A 498 8.81 44.93 -21.69
C ALA A 498 9.19 43.50 -22.13
N ALA A 499 8.50 42.46 -21.63
CA ALA A 499 8.72 41.09 -22.07
C ALA A 499 8.17 40.83 -23.48
N GLY A 500 6.97 41.32 -23.78
CA GLY A 500 6.32 41.12 -25.08
C GLY A 500 6.98 41.82 -26.24
N LEU A 501 7.50 43.04 -26.02
CA LEU A 501 8.20 43.82 -27.03
C LEU A 501 9.45 43.12 -27.58
N ILE A 502 10.01 42.13 -26.87
CA ILE A 502 11.11 41.29 -27.38
C ILE A 502 10.70 40.57 -28.68
N GLN A 503 9.41 40.22 -28.82
CA GLN A 503 8.87 39.50 -29.99
C GLN A 503 8.45 40.46 -31.13
N VAL A 504 8.39 41.77 -30.87
CA VAL A 504 7.87 42.76 -31.82
C VAL A 504 9.01 43.38 -32.65
N PRO A 505 9.05 43.19 -33.97
CA PRO A 505 10.09 43.78 -34.82
C PRO A 505 9.86 45.28 -35.03
N GLY A 506 10.95 46.01 -35.31
CA GLY A 506 10.92 47.42 -35.72
C GLY A 506 11.59 48.39 -34.74
N GLU A 507 12.22 49.44 -35.28
CA GLU A 507 12.87 50.52 -34.50
C GLU A 507 11.94 51.21 -33.48
N PRO A 508 10.63 51.41 -33.74
CA PRO A 508 9.71 51.97 -32.74
C PRO A 508 9.64 51.14 -31.44
N THR A 509 9.83 49.82 -31.51
CA THR A 509 9.88 48.92 -30.35
C THR A 509 11.02 49.29 -29.40
N LEU A 510 12.19 49.62 -29.95
CA LEU A 510 13.36 49.99 -29.15
C LEU A 510 13.15 51.32 -28.42
N ALA A 511 12.47 52.29 -29.06
CA ALA A 511 12.11 53.55 -28.43
C ALA A 511 11.15 53.30 -27.25
N LEU A 512 10.13 52.46 -27.45
CA LEU A 512 9.16 52.13 -26.41
C LEU A 512 9.79 51.39 -25.23
N LEU A 513 10.69 50.42 -25.47
CA LEU A 513 11.44 49.72 -24.41
C LEU A 513 12.29 50.67 -23.56
N ARG A 514 12.98 51.63 -24.21
CA ARG A 514 13.76 52.66 -23.51
C ARG A 514 12.87 53.57 -22.65
N GLU A 515 11.70 53.92 -23.16
CA GLU A 515 10.75 54.74 -22.44
C GLU A 515 10.19 54.03 -21.20
N ILE A 516 9.88 52.73 -21.30
CA ILE A 516 9.52 51.89 -20.15
C ILE A 516 10.63 51.94 -19.08
N GLY A 517 11.89 51.77 -19.50
CA GLY A 517 13.04 51.83 -18.58
C GLY A 517 13.25 53.21 -17.94
N ALA A 518 12.93 54.30 -18.66
CA ALA A 518 13.01 55.66 -18.16
C ALA A 518 11.89 55.98 -17.16
N GLN A 519 10.67 55.51 -17.39
CA GLN A 519 9.55 55.66 -16.43
C GLN A 519 9.76 54.83 -15.15
N ALA A 520 10.58 53.76 -15.21
CA ALA A 520 10.95 52.92 -14.09
C ALA A 520 12.08 53.51 -13.20
N ALA A 521 12.36 54.81 -13.25
CA ALA A 521 13.51 55.41 -12.55
C ALA A 521 13.53 55.18 -11.02
N ALA A 522 12.39 54.91 -10.39
CA ALA A 522 12.28 54.57 -8.96
C ALA A 522 12.20 53.05 -8.69
N ASP A 523 12.18 52.21 -9.73
CA ASP A 523 12.04 50.75 -9.67
C ASP A 523 13.20 50.06 -10.40
N GLU A 524 14.27 49.79 -9.65
CA GLU A 524 15.50 49.21 -10.19
C GLU A 524 15.29 47.81 -10.82
N GLU A 525 14.30 47.04 -10.36
CA GLU A 525 14.00 45.73 -10.94
C GLU A 525 13.38 45.88 -12.34
N LEU A 526 12.38 46.75 -12.49
CA LEU A 526 11.74 47.00 -13.79
C LEU A 526 12.71 47.64 -14.78
N LYS A 527 13.60 48.52 -14.31
CA LYS A 527 14.68 49.09 -15.12
C LYS A 527 15.65 48.01 -15.60
N LYS A 528 16.09 47.11 -14.71
CA LYS A 528 16.97 45.98 -15.07
C LYS A 528 16.29 45.03 -16.06
N HIS A 529 15.00 44.77 -15.87
CA HIS A 529 14.19 43.98 -16.79
C HIS A 529 14.09 44.61 -18.18
N SER A 530 13.76 45.91 -18.26
CA SER A 530 13.73 46.66 -19.53
C SER A 530 15.09 46.63 -20.25
N LEU A 531 16.21 46.84 -19.55
CA LEU A 531 17.55 46.74 -20.13
C LEU A 531 17.85 45.33 -20.65
N LYS A 532 17.43 44.28 -19.92
CA LYS A 532 17.53 42.89 -20.36
C LYS A 532 16.69 42.64 -21.62
N SER A 533 15.45 43.15 -21.68
CA SER A 533 14.60 43.06 -22.86
C SER A 533 15.21 43.75 -24.08
N ILE A 534 15.83 44.93 -23.91
CA ILE A 534 16.56 45.62 -24.98
C ILE A 534 17.71 44.76 -25.51
N ALA A 535 18.49 44.14 -24.63
CA ALA A 535 19.60 43.28 -25.01
C ALA A 535 19.10 42.02 -25.78
N LEU A 536 18.02 41.39 -25.31
CA LEU A 536 17.40 40.24 -25.96
C LEU A 536 16.82 40.59 -27.33
N TRP A 537 16.11 41.72 -27.42
CA TRP A 537 15.55 42.22 -28.68
C TRP A 537 16.65 42.46 -29.73
N ARG A 538 17.75 43.13 -29.35
CA ARG A 538 18.91 43.34 -30.23
C ARG A 538 19.54 42.04 -30.70
N ARG A 539 19.69 41.06 -29.81
CA ARG A 539 20.23 39.74 -30.15
C ARG A 539 19.36 39.02 -31.18
N ARG A 540 18.03 39.17 -31.06
CA ARG A 540 17.06 38.59 -32.00
C ARG A 540 17.10 39.29 -33.36
N GLY A 541 17.15 40.62 -33.40
CA GLY A 541 17.29 41.39 -34.63
C GLY A 541 18.63 41.20 -35.36
N ALA A 542 19.67 40.73 -34.66
CA ALA A 542 20.97 40.41 -35.23
C ALA A 542 21.09 38.97 -35.77
N GLN A 543 20.11 38.10 -35.52
CA GLN A 543 20.06 36.78 -36.16
C GLN A 543 19.50 36.95 -37.58
N PRO A 544 20.25 36.59 -38.64
CA PRO A 544 19.68 36.58 -39.99
C PRO A 544 18.51 35.59 -40.00
N HIS A 545 17.36 36.03 -40.49
CA HIS A 545 16.23 35.14 -40.76
C HIS A 545 16.70 34.04 -41.72
N GLY A 546 16.87 32.83 -41.20
CA GLY A 546 17.16 31.62 -41.98
C GLY A 546 15.90 31.06 -42.61
#